data_AF-A0A0G4ARZ8-F1
#
_entry.id   AF-A0A0G4ARZ8-F1
#
_cell.length_a   1.000
_cell.length_b   1.000
_cell.length_c   1.000
_cell.angle_alpha   90.00
_cell.angle_beta   90.00
_cell.angle_gamma   90.00
#
_symmetry.space_group_name_H-M   'P 1'
#
loop_
_entity.id
_entity.type
_entity.pdbx_description
1 polymer ?
#
loop_
_entity_poly.entity_id
_entity_poly.type
_entity_poly.pdbx_seq_one_letter_code
_entity_poly.pdbx_strand_id
1 'polypeptide(L)'
;MPENLKNLQPGEWISVGNAIIKKQAVVCRAITAPELKKIEGDFEVVYLDDRNRAINTGVIWQEDHWGFKNSGCGGGYADRYDRLRNYVNILRQGK
;
A
#
# COMPACT_ATOMS: atom_id res chain seq x y z
N MET A 1 -13.28 -1.82 11.71
CA MET A 1 -12.19 -0.88 11.41
C MET A 1 -12.40 0.37 12.26
N PRO A 2 -11.48 0.69 13.17
CA PRO A 2 -11.59 1.90 13.99
C PRO A 2 -11.62 3.15 13.10
N GLU A 3 -12.40 4.16 13.48
CA GLU A 3 -12.74 5.33 12.64
C GLU A 3 -11.52 6.12 12.17
N ASN A 4 -10.45 6.13 12.97
CA ASN A 4 -9.19 6.80 12.68
C ASN A 4 -8.45 6.23 11.46
N LEU A 5 -8.69 4.98 11.07
CA LEU A 5 -8.03 4.38 9.90
C LEU A 5 -8.73 4.72 8.58
N LYS A 6 -9.96 5.27 8.62
CA LYS A 6 -10.72 5.62 7.42
C LYS A 6 -10.19 6.87 6.72
N ASN A 7 -9.27 7.59 7.36
CA ASN A 7 -8.82 8.91 6.93
C ASN A 7 -7.38 8.94 6.42
N LEU A 8 -6.79 7.78 6.08
CA LEU A 8 -5.45 7.75 5.48
C LEU A 8 -5.40 8.60 4.21
N GLN A 9 -4.45 9.52 4.16
CA GLN A 9 -4.26 10.43 3.03
C GLN A 9 -3.14 9.94 2.09
N PRO A 10 -3.21 10.25 0.79
CA PRO A 10 -2.10 10.01 -0.11
C PRO A 10 -0.80 10.66 0.40
N GLY A 11 0.30 9.90 0.38
CA GLY A 11 1.60 10.29 0.91
C GLY A 11 1.86 9.89 2.36
N GLU A 12 0.84 9.46 3.10
CA GLU A 12 1.04 8.97 4.48
C GLU A 12 1.71 7.60 4.51
N TRP A 13 2.50 7.38 5.57
CA TRP A 13 3.18 6.12 5.83
C TRP A 13 2.31 5.19 6.66
N ILE A 14 2.29 3.91 6.27
CA ILE A 14 1.63 2.86 7.02
C ILE A 14 2.53 1.61 7.13
N SER A 15 2.31 0.84 8.18
CA SER A 15 2.87 -0.51 8.30
C SER A 15 1.89 -1.53 7.73
N VAL A 16 2.38 -2.38 6.82
CA VAL A 16 1.60 -3.43 6.14
C VAL A 16 2.23 -4.79 6.42
N GLY A 17 1.37 -5.78 6.65
CA GLY A 17 1.71 -7.14 7.03
C GLY A 17 1.62 -7.36 8.53
N ASN A 18 2.02 -8.55 8.97
CA ASN A 18 1.89 -9.00 10.36
C ASN A 18 3.23 -8.84 11.12
N ALA A 19 3.29 -9.34 12.37
CA ALA A 19 4.49 -9.28 13.19
C ALA A 19 5.71 -10.00 12.60
N ILE A 20 5.51 -10.94 11.68
CA ILE A 20 6.57 -11.74 11.05
C ILE A 20 7.04 -11.07 9.75
N ILE A 21 6.09 -10.64 8.91
CA ILE A 21 6.37 -9.98 7.63
C ILE A 21 5.78 -8.57 7.71
N LYS A 22 6.64 -7.59 8.01
CA LYS A 22 6.26 -6.18 8.11
C LYS A 22 6.99 -5.35 7.06
N LYS A 23 6.24 -4.52 6.33
CA LYS A 23 6.78 -3.55 5.36
C LYS A 23 6.27 -2.16 5.69
N GLN A 24 7.12 -1.16 5.48
CA GLN A 24 6.70 0.24 5.45
C GLN A 24 6.25 0.56 4.02
N ALA A 25 5.09 1.19 3.91
CA ALA A 25 4.47 1.54 2.65
C ALA A 25 3.93 2.97 2.69
N VAL A 26 3.84 3.59 1.52
CA VAL A 26 3.25 4.92 1.33
C VAL A 26 1.90 4.79 0.64
N VAL A 27 0.86 5.40 1.21
CA VAL A 27 -0.49 5.40 0.66
C VAL A 27 -0.54 6.21 -0.63
N CYS A 28 -1.11 5.65 -1.69
CA CYS A 28 -1.25 6.30 -2.99
C CYS A 28 -2.66 6.85 -3.20
N ARG A 29 -3.68 6.07 -2.85
CA ARG A 29 -5.10 6.46 -2.93
C ARG A 29 -5.98 5.54 -2.09
N ALA A 30 -7.10 6.09 -1.64
CA ALA A 30 -8.24 5.31 -1.16
C ALA A 30 -9.04 4.76 -2.35
N ILE A 31 -9.50 3.52 -2.24
CA ILE A 31 -10.39 2.90 -3.23
C ILE A 31 -11.80 2.96 -2.65
N THR A 32 -12.69 3.75 -3.24
CA THR A 32 -14.02 4.00 -2.67
C THR A 32 -15.11 3.14 -3.30
N ALA A 33 -14.92 2.73 -4.56
CA ALA A 33 -15.90 1.94 -5.30
C ALA A 33 -15.97 0.50 -4.76
N PRO A 34 -17.13 0.01 -4.27
CA PRO A 34 -17.25 -1.30 -3.63
C PRO A 34 -16.80 -2.48 -4.50
N GLU A 35 -17.02 -2.41 -5.81
CA GLU A 35 -16.61 -3.42 -6.78
C GLU A 35 -15.08 -3.45 -6.94
N LEU A 36 -14.43 -2.29 -6.97
CA LEU A 36 -12.97 -2.19 -7.03
C LEU A 36 -12.34 -2.62 -5.72
N LYS A 37 -12.97 -2.33 -4.57
CA LYS A 37 -12.47 -2.79 -3.25
C LYS A 37 -12.32 -4.31 -3.16
N LYS A 38 -13.23 -5.06 -3.78
CA LYS A 38 -13.15 -6.53 -3.80
C LYS A 38 -11.88 -7.02 -4.51
N ILE A 39 -11.44 -6.29 -5.53
CA ILE A 39 -10.33 -6.63 -6.43
C ILE A 39 -9.00 -6.06 -5.90
N GLU A 40 -8.99 -4.75 -5.65
CA GLU A 40 -7.79 -3.96 -5.34
C GLU A 40 -7.59 -3.71 -3.84
N GLY A 41 -8.57 -3.99 -2.99
CA GLY A 41 -8.52 -3.68 -1.55
C GLY A 41 -9.01 -2.28 -1.19
N ASP A 42 -8.77 -1.86 0.05
CA ASP A 42 -9.24 -0.58 0.57
C ASP A 42 -8.37 0.60 0.12
N PHE A 43 -7.06 0.36 0.00
CA PHE A 43 -6.09 1.36 -0.42
C PHE A 43 -5.08 0.77 -1.39
N GLU A 44 -4.59 1.60 -2.31
CA GLU A 44 -3.37 1.31 -3.06
C GLU A 44 -2.18 1.94 -2.33
N VAL A 45 -1.09 1.19 -2.22
CA VAL A 45 0.16 1.63 -1.59
C VAL A 45 1.35 1.32 -2.47
N VAL A 46 2.49 1.97 -2.20
CA VAL A 46 3.81 1.60 -2.71
C VAL A 46 4.74 1.20 -1.58
N TYR A 47 5.52 0.14 -1.76
CA TYR A 47 6.52 -0.32 -0.80
C TYR A 47 7.77 -0.85 -1.50
N LEU A 48 8.86 -1.03 -0.75
CA LEU A 48 10.09 -1.61 -1.28
C LEU A 48 10.15 -3.11 -0.98
N ASP A 49 10.35 -3.92 -2.02
CA ASP A 49 10.59 -5.34 -1.85
C ASP A 49 12.03 -5.63 -1.37
N ASP A 50 12.36 -6.91 -1.19
CA ASP A 50 13.67 -7.34 -0.68
C ASP A 50 14.83 -7.07 -1.65
N ARG A 51 14.51 -6.69 -2.90
CA ARG A 51 15.48 -6.30 -3.93
C ARG A 51 15.53 -4.78 -4.13
N ASN A 52 14.95 -4.01 -3.20
CA ASN A 52 14.87 -2.56 -3.26
C ASN A 52 14.12 -2.02 -4.49
N ARG A 53 13.16 -2.78 -5.02
CA ARG A 53 12.29 -2.37 -6.13
C ARG A 53 11.01 -1.80 -5.56
N ALA A 54 10.52 -0.70 -6.12
CA ALA A 54 9.26 -0.11 -5.70
C ALA A 54 8.09 -0.89 -6.33
N ILE A 55 7.22 -1.45 -5.47
CA ILE A 55 6.08 -2.27 -5.86
C ILE A 55 4.79 -1.55 -5.44
N ASN A 56 3.82 -1.43 -6.36
CA ASN A 56 2.49 -0.92 -6.02
C ASN A 56 1.49 -2.07 -5.84
N THR A 57 0.70 -2.05 -4.78
CA THR A 57 -0.27 -3.11 -4.52
C THR A 57 -1.44 -2.63 -3.66
N GLY A 58 -2.48 -3.46 -3.62
CA GLY A 58 -3.65 -3.30 -2.78
C GLY A 58 -3.42 -3.76 -1.35
N VAL A 59 -3.99 -3.03 -0.39
CA VAL A 59 -4.03 -3.42 1.03
C VAL A 59 -5.46 -3.39 1.56
N ILE A 60 -5.74 -4.24 2.53
CA ILE A 60 -7.02 -4.35 3.22
C ILE A 60 -6.81 -4.37 4.72
N TRP A 61 -7.77 -3.83 5.47
CA TRP A 61 -7.75 -3.94 6.92
C TRP A 61 -8.19 -5.34 7.34
N GLN A 62 -7.29 -6.11 7.96
CA GLN A 62 -7.53 -7.46 8.45
C GLN A 62 -7.51 -7.42 9.97
N GLU A 63 -8.68 -7.60 10.60
CA GLU A 63 -8.89 -7.62 12.06
C GLU A 63 -8.28 -6.40 12.80
N ASP A 64 -6.97 -6.41 13.02
CA ASP A 64 -6.16 -5.43 13.74
C ASP A 64 -4.97 -4.82 12.96
N HIS A 65 -4.74 -5.18 11.69
CA HIS A 65 -3.62 -4.68 10.90
C HIS A 65 -3.93 -4.47 9.42
N TRP A 66 -3.09 -3.71 8.71
CA TRP A 66 -3.11 -3.65 7.26
C TRP A 66 -2.45 -4.90 6.68
N GLY A 67 -3.19 -5.69 5.92
CA GLY A 67 -2.65 -6.83 5.18
C GLY A 67 -2.56 -6.55 3.68
N PHE A 68 -1.62 -7.19 3.00
CA PHE A 68 -1.61 -7.21 1.54
C PHE A 68 -2.85 -7.96 1.03
N LYS A 69 -3.57 -7.36 0.08
CA LYS A 69 -4.77 -7.97 -0.50
C LYS A 69 -4.43 -9.26 -1.25
N ASN A 70 -3.34 -9.24 -2.00
CA ASN A 70 -2.83 -10.40 -2.73
C ASN A 70 -1.61 -10.96 -1.99
N SER A 71 -1.68 -12.22 -1.57
CA SER A 71 -0.65 -12.94 -0.80
C SER A 71 0.57 -13.35 -1.63
N GLY A 72 1.02 -12.49 -2.56
CA GLY A 72 2.18 -12.71 -3.44
C GLY A 72 2.65 -11.42 -4.11
N CYS A 73 3.64 -11.52 -5.01
CA CYS A 73 4.17 -10.41 -5.84
C CYS A 73 3.14 -9.90 -6.89
N GLY A 74 1.86 -9.79 -6.53
CA GLY A 74 0.78 -9.36 -7.42
C GLY A 74 0.78 -7.85 -7.71
N GLY A 75 1.75 -7.11 -7.16
CA GLY A 75 1.93 -5.70 -7.44
C GLY A 75 2.71 -5.42 -8.72
N GLY A 76 2.45 -4.27 -9.33
CA GLY A 76 3.24 -3.78 -10.46
C GLY A 76 4.54 -3.10 -10.00
N TYR A 77 5.47 -2.89 -10.92
CA TYR A 77 6.62 -2.02 -10.66
C TYR A 77 6.15 -0.57 -10.64
N ALA A 78 6.13 0.04 -9.44
CA ALA A 78 5.61 1.39 -9.23
C ALA A 78 6.34 2.43 -10.08
N ASP A 79 7.65 2.25 -10.29
CA ASP A 79 8.47 3.12 -11.13
C ASP A 79 7.99 3.22 -12.59
N ARG A 80 7.15 2.28 -13.07
CA ARG A 80 6.61 2.29 -14.45
C ARG A 80 5.35 3.15 -14.63
N TYR A 81 4.78 3.67 -13.54
CA TYR A 81 3.55 4.44 -13.59
C TYR A 81 3.82 5.89 -13.17
N ASP A 82 3.65 6.84 -14.09
CA ASP A 82 3.91 8.26 -13.80
C ASP A 82 3.10 8.79 -12.62
N ARG A 83 1.85 8.33 -12.48
CA ARG A 83 0.97 8.68 -11.35
C ARG A 83 1.52 8.27 -9.98
N LEU A 84 2.47 7.34 -9.93
CA LEU A 84 3.07 6.83 -8.69
C LEU A 84 4.42 7.46 -8.36
N ARG A 85 4.99 8.25 -9.28
CA ARG A 85 6.34 8.81 -9.15
C ARG A 85 6.55 9.58 -7.85
N ASN A 86 5.58 10.41 -7.45
CA ASN A 86 5.68 11.18 -6.21
C ASN A 86 5.70 10.29 -4.96
N TYR A 87 4.87 9.24 -4.91
CA TYR A 87 4.84 8.32 -3.77
C TYR A 87 6.10 7.46 -3.69
N VAL A 88 6.64 7.05 -4.84
CA VAL A 88 7.95 6.38 -4.90
C VAL A 88 9.07 7.29 -4.40
N ASN A 89 9.04 8.58 -4.71
CA ASN A 89 10.01 9.54 -4.19
C ASN A 89 9.91 9.65 -2.66
N ILE A 90 8.71 9.79 -2.11
CA ILE A 90 8.48 9.79 -0.65
C ILE A 90 9.05 8.50 -0.03
N LEU A 91 8.68 7.35 -0.59
CA LEU A 91 9.11 6.03 -0.15
C LEU A 91 10.65 5.88 -0.13
N ARG A 92 11.34 6.46 -1.12
CA ARG A 92 12.81 6.42 -1.21
C ARG A 92 13.50 7.45 -0.31
N GLN A 93 12.84 8.55 0.04
CA GLN A 93 13.38 9.56 0.98
C GLN A 93 13.32 9.11 2.44
N GLY A 94 12.35 8.27 2.80
CA GLY A 94 12.23 7.69 4.14
C GLY A 94 13.16 6.49 4.40
N LYS A 95 14.14 6.25 3.52
CA LYS A 95 15.14 5.18 3.63
C LYS A 95 16.52 5.73 3.93
#